data_AF-A0A3B3ZJV8-F1
#
_entry.id   AF-A0A3B3ZJV8-F1
#
_cell.length_a   1.000
_cell.length_b   1.000
_cell.length_c   1.000
_cell.angle_alpha   90.00
_cell.angle_beta   90.00
_cell.angle_gamma   90.00
#
_symmetry.space_group_name_H-M   'P 1'
#
loop_
_entity.id
_entity.type
_entity.pdbx_description
1 polymer ?
#
loop_
_entity_poly.entity_id
_entity_poly.type
_entity_poly.pdbx_seq_one_letter_code
_entity_poly.pdbx_strand_id
1 'polypeptide(L)'
;FRKCNALKFVHRNLKTPCSIAKKLNVNTIIGQKYNSNTMDIRSDEDLKMYFYENRLKTFEGWPFDEDCACTPESMANAGFIHTPSENSPDIAMCFFCLKELEGWEPEDDPEKEHKSHSPSCYFISLKKKIEDLTVEEFFKLQRERRKIIISKTCNEAINKFEEASKKRRADIIKTAMDEE
;
A
#
# COMPACT_ATOMS: atom_id res chain seq x y z
N PHE A 1 21.74 1.60 -52.86
CA PHE A 1 21.92 0.13 -52.99
C PHE A 1 23.31 -0.30 -52.52
N ARG A 2 23.46 -0.74 -51.27
CA ARG A 2 24.54 -1.66 -50.86
C ARG A 2 24.02 -2.59 -49.77
N LYS A 3 24.06 -3.88 -50.06
CA LYS A 3 23.79 -4.99 -49.15
C LYS A 3 24.98 -5.14 -48.20
N CYS A 4 24.73 -5.50 -46.95
CA CYS A 4 25.63 -6.38 -46.22
C CYS A 4 24.82 -7.53 -45.62
N ASN A 5 25.31 -8.73 -45.86
CA ASN A 5 24.69 -10.02 -45.60
C ASN A 5 24.97 -10.52 -44.18
N ALA A 6 24.19 -11.54 -43.81
CA ALA A 6 24.46 -12.60 -42.83
C ALA A 6 23.99 -12.25 -41.40
N LEU A 7 23.18 -13.05 -40.71
CA LEU A 7 23.06 -14.49 -40.69
C LEU A 7 21.59 -14.93 -40.48
N LYS A 8 21.19 -15.96 -41.22
CA LYS A 8 20.08 -16.84 -40.82
C LYS A 8 20.53 -17.62 -39.59
N PHE A 9 19.79 -17.52 -38.48
CA PHE A 9 19.86 -18.53 -37.41
C PHE A 9 18.45 -18.86 -36.91
N VAL A 10 17.98 -20.00 -37.41
CA VAL A 10 17.12 -21.01 -36.77
C VAL A 10 15.99 -20.50 -35.86
N HIS A 11 14.75 -20.60 -36.37
CA HIS A 11 13.55 -20.76 -35.55
C HIS A 11 13.73 -21.95 -34.60
N ARG A 12 14.03 -21.67 -33.34
CA ARG A 12 13.84 -22.61 -32.23
C ARG A 12 12.81 -21.99 -31.28
N ASN A 13 11.65 -22.64 -31.23
CA ASN A 13 10.57 -22.52 -30.24
C ASN A 13 10.91 -21.72 -28.98
N LEU A 14 10.77 -20.39 -29.03
CA LEU A 14 10.58 -19.59 -27.83
C LEU A 14 9.12 -19.77 -27.43
N LYS A 15 8.84 -20.79 -26.61
CA LYS A 15 7.65 -20.74 -25.75
C LYS A 15 7.74 -19.42 -25.00
N THR A 16 6.75 -18.57 -25.18
CA THR A 16 6.70 -17.22 -24.59
C THR A 16 7.07 -17.29 -23.10
N PRO A 17 7.89 -16.34 -22.58
CA PRO A 17 8.32 -16.34 -21.17
C PRO A 17 7.15 -16.27 -20.16
N CYS A 18 5.94 -15.98 -20.64
CA CYS A 18 4.72 -15.75 -19.88
C CYS A 18 4.26 -16.97 -19.05
N SER A 19 4.55 -18.20 -19.47
CA SER A 19 3.99 -19.39 -18.81
C SER A 19 4.75 -19.84 -17.55
N ILE A 20 6.03 -19.48 -17.42
CA ILE A 20 6.88 -19.91 -16.30
C ILE A 20 6.70 -18.99 -15.09
N ALA A 21 6.55 -17.67 -15.32
CA ALA A 21 6.29 -16.69 -14.27
C ALA A 21 4.98 -16.95 -13.49
N LYS A 22 4.02 -17.64 -14.12
CA LYS A 22 2.73 -18.01 -13.51
C LYS A 22 2.83 -19.08 -12.41
N LYS A 23 3.99 -19.73 -12.25
CA LYS A 23 4.20 -20.79 -11.26
C LYS A 23 5.24 -20.46 -10.19
N LEU A 24 5.84 -19.27 -10.25
CA LEU A 24 6.79 -18.85 -9.23
C LEU A 24 6.03 -18.29 -8.02
N ASN A 25 6.39 -18.76 -6.84
CA ASN A 25 5.84 -18.31 -5.57
C ASN A 25 6.53 -17.00 -5.15
N VAL A 26 5.74 -16.04 -4.64
CA VAL A 26 6.20 -14.73 -4.15
C VAL A 26 7.35 -14.81 -3.14
N ASN A 27 7.46 -15.91 -2.38
CA ASN A 27 8.55 -16.18 -1.43
C ASN A 27 9.94 -16.07 -2.07
N THR A 28 10.05 -16.23 -3.39
CA THR A 28 11.30 -16.07 -4.13
C THR A 28 11.70 -14.59 -4.29
N ILE A 29 10.73 -13.67 -4.29
CA ILE A 29 10.93 -12.23 -4.51
C ILE A 29 11.11 -11.50 -3.18
N ILE A 30 10.34 -11.86 -2.15
CA ILE A 30 10.38 -11.13 -0.88
C ILE A 30 11.62 -11.49 -0.02
N GLY A 31 12.24 -12.65 -0.26
CA GLY A 31 13.48 -13.08 0.44
C GLY A 31 14.79 -12.62 -0.19
N GLN A 32 14.78 -12.00 -1.37
CA GLN A 32 16.00 -11.56 -2.05
C GLN A 32 16.30 -10.10 -1.72
N LYS A 33 17.41 -9.84 -1.01
CA LYS A 33 17.99 -8.49 -0.87
C LYS A 33 18.22 -7.93 -2.27
N TYR A 34 17.35 -7.02 -2.71
CA TYR A 34 17.44 -6.40 -4.02
C TYR A 34 18.54 -5.33 -3.99
N ASN A 35 19.54 -5.45 -4.88
CA ASN A 35 20.63 -4.48 -5.02
C ASN A 35 20.11 -3.26 -5.82
N SER A 36 19.98 -2.09 -5.18
CA SER A 36 19.34 -0.90 -5.75
C SER A 36 20.35 -0.01 -6.48
N ASN A 37 20.23 0.08 -7.80
CA ASN A 37 20.93 1.10 -8.60
C ASN A 37 20.02 1.67 -9.71
N THR A 38 18.74 1.85 -9.40
CA THR A 38 17.75 2.50 -10.26
C THR A 38 16.76 3.26 -9.39
N MET A 39 16.76 4.59 -9.49
CA MET A 39 15.83 5.58 -8.89
C MET A 39 14.84 4.99 -7.87
N ASP A 40 15.22 5.10 -6.60
CA ASP A 40 14.57 4.45 -5.47
C ASP A 40 13.21 5.07 -5.13
N ILE A 41 12.13 4.44 -5.64
CA ILE A 41 10.73 4.63 -5.22
C ILE A 41 10.26 3.31 -4.56
N ARG A 42 11.11 2.72 -3.73
CA ARG A 42 10.77 1.56 -2.92
C ARG A 42 11.30 1.82 -1.51
N SER A 43 10.48 2.41 -0.65
CA SER A 43 10.78 2.28 0.77
C SER A 43 10.72 0.79 1.08
N ASP A 44 11.83 0.22 1.55
CA ASP A 44 11.92 -1.18 1.98
C ASP A 44 10.85 -1.46 3.08
N GLU A 45 10.48 -0.41 3.81
CA GLU A 45 9.36 -0.31 4.75
C GLU A 45 7.99 -0.71 4.16
N ASP A 46 7.66 -0.29 2.93
CA ASP A 46 6.36 -0.56 2.31
C ASP A 46 6.13 -2.04 2.01
N LEU A 47 7.21 -2.80 1.81
CA LEU A 47 7.13 -4.24 1.56
C LEU A 47 6.99 -5.05 2.85
N LYS A 48 7.45 -4.51 4.00
CA LYS A 48 7.42 -5.22 5.27
C LYS A 48 5.99 -5.52 5.74
N MET A 49 5.05 -4.61 5.51
CA MET A 49 3.67 -4.77 6.02
C MET A 49 2.83 -5.78 5.25
N TYR A 50 3.34 -6.36 4.16
CA TYR A 50 2.73 -7.51 3.53
C TYR A 50 2.76 -8.76 4.40
N PHE A 51 3.78 -8.88 5.25
CA PHE A 51 3.88 -9.99 6.20
C PHE A 51 2.93 -9.79 7.36
N TYR A 52 2.14 -10.81 7.64
CA TYR A 52 1.17 -10.83 8.73
C TYR A 52 1.84 -10.52 10.08
N GLU A 53 2.99 -11.12 10.32
CA GLU A 53 3.74 -11.02 11.57
C GLU A 53 4.20 -9.58 11.85
N ASN A 54 4.49 -8.82 10.80
CA ASN A 54 4.87 -7.42 10.95
C ASN A 54 3.68 -6.54 11.31
N ARG A 55 2.48 -6.85 10.77
CA ARG A 55 1.25 -6.15 11.14
C ARG A 55 0.84 -6.48 12.57
N LEU A 56 0.89 -7.76 12.96
CA LEU A 56 0.55 -8.19 14.31
C LEU A 56 1.41 -7.47 15.37
N LYS A 57 2.71 -7.32 15.12
CA LYS A 57 3.64 -6.60 16.02
C LYS A 57 3.27 -5.13 16.26
N THR A 58 2.44 -4.52 15.41
CA THR A 58 2.04 -3.11 15.62
C THR A 58 1.04 -2.96 16.75
N PHE A 59 0.26 -4.00 17.07
CA PHE A 59 -0.83 -3.98 18.07
C PHE A 59 -0.35 -4.04 19.52
N GLU A 60 0.84 -3.50 19.81
CA GLU A 60 1.27 -3.28 21.19
C GLU A 60 0.35 -2.23 21.85
N GLY A 61 -0.21 -2.56 23.01
CA GLY A 61 -1.14 -1.69 23.74
C GLY A 61 -2.56 -1.64 23.17
N TRP A 62 -2.94 -2.55 22.27
CA TRP A 62 -4.31 -2.65 21.77
C TRP A 62 -5.30 -2.99 22.90
N PRO A 63 -6.47 -2.31 22.99
CA PRO A 63 -7.37 -2.44 24.14
C PRO A 63 -8.25 -3.71 24.15
N PHE A 64 -8.33 -4.45 23.04
CA PHE A 64 -9.21 -5.62 22.90
C PHE A 64 -8.40 -6.92 22.84
N ASP A 65 -8.80 -7.93 23.62
CA ASP A 65 -8.09 -9.20 23.80
C ASP A 65 -8.94 -10.41 23.37
N GLU A 66 -8.60 -11.60 23.88
CA GLU A 66 -9.11 -12.92 23.43
C GLU A 66 -10.64 -13.05 23.44
N ASP A 67 -11.36 -12.28 24.26
CA ASP A 67 -12.82 -12.33 24.34
C ASP A 67 -13.52 -11.45 23.29
N CYS A 68 -12.77 -10.72 22.45
CA CYS A 68 -13.28 -9.78 21.46
C CYS A 68 -13.19 -10.33 20.02
N ALA A 69 -14.05 -9.84 19.13
CA ALA A 69 -13.95 -10.08 17.69
C ALA A 69 -12.80 -9.29 17.04
N CYS A 70 -12.49 -8.09 17.56
CA CYS A 70 -11.44 -7.20 17.07
C CYS A 70 -10.07 -7.40 17.76
N THR A 71 -9.68 -8.67 17.98
CA THR A 71 -8.33 -9.05 18.48
C THR A 71 -7.19 -8.54 17.59
N PRO A 72 -5.96 -8.37 18.12
CA PRO A 72 -4.78 -8.07 17.32
C PRO A 72 -4.60 -8.99 16.10
N GLU A 73 -4.89 -10.28 16.25
CA GLU A 73 -4.83 -11.29 15.21
C GLU A 73 -5.88 -11.05 14.12
N SER A 74 -7.14 -10.79 14.49
CA SER A 74 -8.20 -10.55 13.49
C SER A 74 -7.97 -9.22 12.75
N MET A 75 -7.51 -8.20 13.46
CA MET A 75 -7.12 -6.90 12.90
C MET A 75 -5.97 -7.03 11.90
N ALA A 76 -4.89 -7.71 12.28
CA ALA A 76 -3.75 -7.95 11.40
C ALA A 76 -4.11 -8.83 10.19
N ASN A 77 -5.01 -9.81 10.35
CA ASN A 77 -5.54 -10.62 9.26
C ASN A 77 -6.36 -9.79 8.26
N ALA A 78 -7.20 -8.86 8.74
CA ALA A 78 -7.94 -7.92 7.91
C ALA A 78 -7.05 -6.84 7.26
N GLY A 79 -5.75 -6.83 7.55
CA GLY A 79 -4.79 -5.92 6.93
C GLY A 79 -4.63 -4.60 7.67
N PHE A 80 -5.08 -4.50 8.91
CA PHE A 80 -4.82 -3.32 9.75
C PHE A 80 -3.44 -3.37 10.38
N ILE A 81 -2.93 -2.18 10.67
CA ILE A 81 -1.83 -1.91 11.59
C ILE A 81 -2.32 -0.91 12.63
N HIS A 82 -1.82 -1.03 13.85
CA HIS A 82 -2.15 -0.12 14.93
C HIS A 82 -1.28 1.14 14.83
N THR A 83 -1.92 2.30 14.83
CA THR A 83 -1.28 3.61 14.72
C THR A 83 -1.88 4.58 15.74
N PRO A 84 -1.69 4.33 17.05
CA PRO A 84 -2.35 5.09 18.10
C PRO A 84 -1.89 6.54 18.11
N SER A 85 -2.78 7.43 18.54
CA SER A 85 -2.46 8.82 18.86
C SER A 85 -2.82 9.12 20.31
N GLU A 86 -2.30 10.21 20.88
CA GLU A 86 -2.58 10.60 22.27
C GLU A 86 -4.09 10.74 22.56
N ASN A 87 -4.88 11.11 21.54
CA ASN A 87 -6.32 11.36 21.69
C ASN A 87 -7.20 10.17 21.27
N SER A 88 -6.63 9.24 20.51
CA SER A 88 -7.34 8.07 19.98
C SER A 88 -6.39 6.86 20.05
N PRO A 89 -6.43 6.09 21.15
CA PRO A 89 -5.52 4.97 21.40
C PRO A 89 -5.84 3.72 20.59
N ASP A 90 -6.96 3.70 19.86
CA ASP A 90 -7.47 2.55 19.10
C ASP A 90 -7.50 2.80 17.58
N ILE A 91 -6.74 3.79 17.08
CA ILE A 91 -6.64 4.02 15.64
C ILE A 91 -5.96 2.82 14.96
N ALA A 92 -6.65 2.24 13.99
CA ALA A 92 -6.13 1.22 13.11
C ALA A 92 -6.19 1.68 11.65
N MET A 93 -5.07 1.52 10.92
CA MET A 93 -4.98 1.87 9.51
C MET A 93 -4.77 0.63 8.66
N CYS A 94 -5.52 0.46 7.58
CA CYS A 94 -5.19 -0.57 6.62
C CYS A 94 -3.84 -0.28 5.97
N PHE A 95 -2.87 -1.19 6.10
CA PHE A 95 -1.54 -0.98 5.54
C PHE A 95 -1.59 -0.74 4.03
N PHE A 96 -2.54 -1.36 3.31
CA PHE A 96 -2.66 -1.37 1.85
C PHE A 96 -3.41 -0.15 1.29
N CYS A 97 -4.65 0.08 1.72
CA CYS A 97 -5.50 1.15 1.19
C CYS A 97 -5.42 2.45 2.00
N LEU A 98 -4.71 2.45 3.13
CA LEU A 98 -4.51 3.60 4.01
C LEU A 98 -5.81 4.15 4.61
N LYS A 99 -6.86 3.34 4.66
CA LYS A 99 -8.10 3.68 5.36
C LYS A 99 -7.85 3.55 6.86
N GLU A 100 -7.97 4.67 7.56
CA GLU A 100 -7.97 4.75 9.03
C GLU A 100 -9.39 4.57 9.56
N LEU A 101 -9.50 3.82 10.66
CA LEU A 101 -10.69 3.59 11.47
C LEU A 101 -10.32 3.71 12.95
N GLU A 102 -11.24 4.26 13.74
CA GLU A 102 -11.14 4.43 15.20
C GLU A 102 -12.54 4.22 15.80
N GLY A 103 -12.64 4.10 17.12
CA GLY A 103 -13.89 3.81 17.82
C GLY A 103 -14.30 2.35 17.73
N TRP A 104 -13.33 1.44 17.82
CA TRP A 104 -13.57 0.00 17.73
C TRP A 104 -14.36 -0.49 18.96
N GLU A 105 -15.30 -1.39 18.72
CA GLU A 105 -16.07 -2.09 19.76
C GLU A 105 -15.66 -3.57 19.82
N PRO A 106 -15.77 -4.24 20.98
CA PRO A 106 -15.40 -5.65 21.14
C PRO A 106 -16.04 -6.59 20.12
N GLU A 107 -17.24 -6.29 19.65
CA GLU A 107 -18.02 -7.12 18.72
C GLU A 107 -17.70 -6.87 17.24
N ASP A 108 -16.88 -5.87 16.93
CA ASP A 108 -16.57 -5.49 15.56
C ASP A 108 -15.74 -6.56 14.83
N ASP A 109 -16.17 -6.89 13.62
CA ASP A 109 -15.47 -7.79 12.71
C ASP A 109 -14.56 -6.98 11.78
N PRO A 110 -13.22 -7.05 11.92
CA PRO A 110 -12.32 -6.17 11.16
C PRO A 110 -12.41 -6.36 9.66
N GLU A 111 -12.72 -7.57 9.16
CA GLU A 111 -12.88 -7.82 7.74
C GLU A 111 -14.16 -7.17 7.19
N LYS A 112 -15.26 -7.22 7.95
CA LYS A 112 -16.52 -6.53 7.59
C LYS A 112 -16.36 -5.02 7.63
N GLU A 113 -15.76 -4.49 8.69
CA GLU A 113 -15.51 -3.05 8.82
C GLU A 113 -14.64 -2.54 7.67
N HIS A 114 -13.57 -3.25 7.35
CA HIS A 114 -12.72 -2.91 6.21
C HIS A 114 -13.50 -2.93 4.89
N LYS A 115 -14.32 -3.94 4.62
CA LYS A 115 -15.12 -3.99 3.38
C LYS A 115 -16.19 -2.90 3.32
N SER A 116 -16.78 -2.54 4.46
CA SER A 116 -17.77 -1.46 4.56
C SER A 116 -17.14 -0.11 4.24
N HIS A 117 -16.01 0.20 4.86
CA HIS A 117 -15.36 1.50 4.76
C HIS A 117 -14.40 1.66 3.57
N SER A 118 -13.93 0.55 2.98
CA SER A 118 -13.06 0.54 1.80
C SER A 118 -13.38 -0.64 0.87
N PRO A 119 -14.58 -0.68 0.25
CA PRO A 119 -15.02 -1.81 -0.59
C PRO A 119 -14.15 -2.04 -1.83
N SER A 120 -13.39 -1.03 -2.25
CA SER A 120 -12.45 -1.10 -3.38
C SER A 120 -11.04 -1.55 -2.98
N CYS A 121 -10.79 -1.84 -1.71
CA CYS A 121 -9.49 -2.30 -1.26
C CYS A 121 -9.16 -3.67 -1.90
N TYR A 122 -8.09 -3.68 -2.71
CA TYR A 122 -7.68 -4.89 -3.41
C TYR A 122 -7.15 -5.98 -2.46
N PHE A 123 -6.52 -5.58 -1.36
CA PHE A 123 -6.00 -6.51 -0.36
C PHE A 123 -7.12 -7.31 0.31
N ILE A 124 -8.16 -6.66 0.83
CA ILE A 124 -9.27 -7.37 1.51
C ILE A 124 -10.13 -8.19 0.54
N SER A 125 -10.14 -7.81 -0.73
CA SER A 125 -10.80 -8.56 -1.80
C SER A 125 -10.03 -9.84 -2.17
N LEU A 126 -8.74 -9.90 -1.85
CA LEU A 126 -7.87 -11.02 -2.13
C LEU A 126 -8.10 -12.11 -1.08
N LYS A 127 -8.90 -13.12 -1.42
CA LYS A 127 -9.16 -14.29 -0.54
C LYS A 127 -7.98 -15.27 -0.48
N LYS A 128 -6.74 -14.78 -0.54
CA LYS A 128 -5.49 -15.56 -0.56
C LYS A 128 -4.46 -14.93 0.35
N LYS A 129 -3.68 -15.76 1.05
CA LYS A 129 -2.51 -15.30 1.79
C LYS A 129 -1.44 -14.80 0.82
N ILE A 130 -0.56 -13.91 1.30
CA ILE A 130 0.54 -13.40 0.50
C ILE A 130 1.43 -14.55 0.03
N GLU A 131 1.78 -15.50 0.89
CA GLU A 131 2.63 -16.65 0.52
C GLU A 131 2.05 -17.52 -0.61
N ASP A 132 0.72 -17.47 -0.82
CA ASP A 132 0.00 -18.24 -1.84
C ASP A 132 -0.15 -17.48 -3.17
N LEU A 133 0.33 -16.24 -3.25
CA LEU A 133 0.23 -15.44 -4.46
C LEU A 133 1.27 -15.86 -5.49
N THR A 134 0.81 -15.90 -6.74
CA THR A 134 1.70 -15.90 -7.89
C THR A 134 2.41 -14.55 -8.01
N VAL A 135 3.58 -14.54 -8.65
CA VAL A 135 4.30 -13.30 -8.97
C VAL A 135 3.41 -12.29 -9.73
N GLU A 136 2.54 -12.76 -10.63
CA GLU A 136 1.62 -11.90 -11.38
C GLU A 136 0.59 -11.22 -10.46
N GLU A 137 -0.01 -11.98 -9.52
CA GLU A 137 -0.96 -11.45 -8.54
C GLU A 137 -0.28 -10.45 -7.61
N PHE A 138 0.94 -10.74 -7.15
CA PHE A 138 1.72 -9.81 -6.34
C PHE A 138 2.01 -8.51 -7.09
N PHE A 139 2.44 -8.56 -8.36
CA PHE A 139 2.66 -7.33 -9.14
C PHE A 139 1.37 -6.54 -9.38
N LYS A 140 0.23 -7.20 -9.58
CA LYS A 140 -1.08 -6.52 -9.65
C LYS A 140 -1.37 -5.80 -8.33
N LEU A 141 -1.16 -6.48 -7.22
CA LEU A 141 -1.35 -5.91 -5.89
C LEU A 141 -0.45 -4.69 -5.68
N GLN A 142 0.85 -4.78 -6.01
CA GLN A 142 1.78 -3.65 -5.91
C GLN A 142 1.38 -2.48 -6.82
N ARG A 143 0.88 -2.77 -8.02
CA ARG A 143 0.37 -1.75 -8.93
C ARG A 143 -0.81 -1.00 -8.32
N GLU A 144 -1.78 -1.71 -7.75
CA GLU A 144 -2.94 -1.08 -7.12
C GLU A 144 -2.52 -0.24 -5.90
N ARG A 145 -1.61 -0.73 -5.04
CA ARG A 145 -1.04 0.07 -3.95
C ARG A 145 -0.38 1.35 -4.44
N ARG A 146 0.46 1.26 -5.48
CA ARG A 146 1.16 2.43 -6.03
C ARG A 146 0.22 3.49 -6.54
N LYS A 147 -0.92 3.13 -7.14
CA LYS A 147 -1.95 4.10 -7.54
C LYS A 147 -2.47 4.89 -6.34
N ILE A 148 -2.74 4.20 -5.23
CA ILE A 148 -3.23 4.82 -3.99
C ILE A 148 -2.19 5.81 -3.46
N ILE A 149 -0.92 5.39 -3.35
CA ILE A 149 0.18 6.22 -2.85
C ILE A 149 0.37 7.46 -3.73
N ILE A 150 0.48 7.28 -5.05
CA ILE A 150 0.65 8.40 -5.99
C ILE A 150 -0.54 9.37 -5.88
N SER A 151 -1.77 8.85 -5.86
CA SER A 151 -2.96 9.69 -5.72
C SER A 151 -2.95 10.48 -4.41
N LYS A 152 -2.58 9.85 -3.29
CA LYS A 152 -2.50 10.51 -1.98
C LYS A 152 -1.44 11.61 -1.99
N THR A 153 -0.22 11.30 -2.42
CA THR A 153 0.88 12.29 -2.49
C THR A 153 0.55 13.46 -3.42
N CYS A 154 -0.07 13.21 -4.57
CA CYS A 154 -0.52 14.27 -5.48
C CYS A 154 -1.58 15.17 -4.83
N ASN A 155 -2.59 14.59 -4.18
CA ASN A 155 -3.64 15.35 -3.51
C ASN A 155 -3.08 16.19 -2.36
N GLU A 156 -2.17 15.64 -1.56
CA GLU A 156 -1.49 16.39 -0.50
C GLU A 156 -0.66 17.57 -1.06
N ALA A 157 0.04 17.37 -2.18
CA ALA A 157 0.80 18.44 -2.84
C ALA A 157 -0.12 19.55 -3.37
N ILE A 158 -1.26 19.18 -3.96
CA ILE A 158 -2.29 20.12 -4.42
C ILE A 158 -2.83 20.94 -3.24
N ASN A 159 -3.25 20.27 -2.15
CA ASN A 159 -3.78 20.94 -0.96
C ASN A 159 -2.77 21.92 -0.36
N LYS A 160 -1.50 21.52 -0.25
CA LYS A 160 -0.42 22.40 0.24
C LYS A 160 -0.25 23.63 -0.64
N PHE A 161 -0.31 23.47 -1.96
CA PHE A 161 -0.22 24.59 -2.89
C PHE A 161 -1.41 25.55 -2.76
N GLU A 162 -2.62 25.00 -2.63
CA GLU A 162 -3.83 25.80 -2.45
C GLU A 162 -3.80 26.62 -1.17
N GLU A 163 -3.41 26.01 -0.04
CA GLU A 163 -3.28 26.73 1.24
C GLU A 163 -2.20 27.81 1.19
N ALA A 164 -1.05 27.52 0.57
CA ALA A 164 -0.01 28.52 0.34
C ALA A 164 -0.51 29.69 -0.54
N SER A 165 -1.29 29.38 -1.57
CA SER A 165 -1.89 30.39 -2.46
C SER A 165 -2.91 31.27 -1.72
N LYS A 166 -3.79 30.68 -0.90
CA LYS A 166 -4.76 31.40 -0.07
C LYS A 166 -4.06 32.34 0.91
N LYS A 167 -3.03 31.84 1.61
CA LYS A 167 -2.23 32.64 2.54
C LYS A 167 -1.58 33.83 1.84
N ARG A 168 -0.91 33.59 0.69
CA ARG A 168 -0.26 34.66 -0.07
C ARG A 168 -1.25 35.73 -0.55
N ARG A 169 -2.45 35.34 -0.98
CA ARG A 169 -3.52 36.29 -1.35
C ARG A 169 -3.97 37.13 -0.17
N ALA A 170 -4.17 36.51 1.00
CA ALA A 170 -4.54 37.22 2.22
C ALA A 170 -3.47 38.24 2.65
N ASP A 171 -2.19 37.86 2.56
CA ASP A 171 -1.07 38.77 2.86
C ASP A 171 -1.05 39.99 1.92
N ILE A 172 -1.27 39.77 0.61
CA ILE A 172 -1.31 40.87 -0.38
C ILE A 172 -2.46 41.85 -0.07
N ILE A 173 -3.65 41.33 0.24
CA ILE A 173 -4.81 42.16 0.60
C ILE A 173 -4.52 42.96 1.86
N LYS A 174 -3.94 42.34 2.88
CA LYS A 174 -3.60 43.01 4.14
C LYS A 174 -2.59 44.14 3.91
N THR A 175 -1.52 43.89 3.17
CA THR A 175 -0.52 44.93 2.85
C THR A 175 -1.15 46.10 2.11
N ALA A 176 -2.05 45.86 1.17
CA ALA A 176 -2.73 46.92 0.44
C ALA A 176 -3.69 47.77 1.31
N MET A 177 -4.23 47.20 2.40
CA MET A 177 -5.12 47.90 3.34
C MET A 177 -4.37 48.69 4.42
N ASP A 178 -3.14 48.28 4.75
CA ASP A 178 -2.30 48.97 5.75
C ASP A 178 -1.58 50.21 5.16
N GLU A 179 -1.74 50.50 3.86
CA GLU A 179 -1.16 51.65 3.14
C GLU A 179 -2.12 52.86 3.02
N GLU A 180 -3.35 52.79 3.57
CA GLU A 180 -4.34 53.89 3.68
C GLU A 180 -4.47 54.44 5.12
#